data_AF-A0A0F2NXU4-F1
#
_entry.id   AF-A0A0F2NXU4-F1
#
_cell.length_a   1.000
_cell.length_b   1.000
_cell.length_c   1.000
_cell.angle_alpha   90.00
_cell.angle_beta   90.00
_cell.angle_gamma   90.00
#
_symmetry.space_group_name_H-M   'P 1'
#
loop_
_entity.id
_entity.type
_entity.pdbx_description
1 polymer ?
#
loop_
_entity_poly.entity_id
_entity_poly.type
_entity_poly.pdbx_seq_one_letter_code
_entity_poly.pdbx_strand_id
1 'polypeptide(L)'
;MTTTEQHYIQLLKETLIDKDNAVRYQLTPLAPGQGSFLKRVAINLLINTLSKKNLIITGINKNGLKQREIGLGWPINGYTMIGLKRLNNIQFCIEEVIKNKVEGDFIETGVWRGGACIFAKALFEIYNENRKVWVADSFKGLPKPNTTLYPEDEGDDLYSLEQLRISKEQVMNNFKRFDLLDDNVKFLEGWFKDTLPTAPIEKLAIVRLDGDMYESTMDGLNHLYHKLSSGGFIIIDDYGVIPACKKA
;
A
#
# COMPACT_ATOMS: atom_id res chain seq x y z
N MET A 1 -11.25 -12.38 21.06
CA MET A 1 -11.36 -12.82 19.66
C MET A 1 -11.79 -14.28 19.62
N THR A 2 -12.82 -14.60 18.83
CA THR A 2 -13.34 -15.94 18.61
C THR A 2 -12.54 -16.68 17.52
N THR A 3 -12.67 -18.01 17.45
CA THR A 3 -12.08 -18.80 16.36
C THR A 3 -12.61 -18.37 14.98
N THR A 4 -13.89 -17.99 14.90
CA THR A 4 -14.50 -17.49 13.66
C THR A 4 -13.85 -16.19 13.19
N GLU A 5 -13.61 -15.25 14.10
CA GLU A 5 -12.92 -13.99 13.78
C GLU A 5 -11.48 -14.24 13.32
N GLN A 6 -10.76 -15.18 13.95
CA GLN A 6 -9.41 -15.57 13.53
C GLN A 6 -9.40 -16.15 12.11
N HIS A 7 -10.36 -17.03 11.79
CA HIS A 7 -10.51 -17.58 10.45
C HIS A 7 -10.90 -16.51 9.43
N TYR A 8 -11.78 -15.57 9.79
CA TYR A 8 -12.14 -14.45 8.94
C TYR A 8 -10.93 -13.56 8.64
N ILE A 9 -10.15 -13.17 9.64
CA ILE A 9 -8.93 -12.37 9.45
C ILE A 9 -7.95 -13.08 8.53
N GLN A 10 -7.74 -14.39 8.73
CA GLN A 10 -6.86 -15.16 7.87
C GLN A 10 -7.38 -15.20 6.42
N LEU A 11 -8.67 -15.50 6.22
CA LEU A 11 -9.27 -15.51 4.89
C LEU A 11 -9.17 -14.13 4.21
N LEU A 12 -9.43 -13.05 4.95
CA LEU A 12 -9.34 -11.69 4.44
C LEU A 12 -7.92 -11.39 3.93
N LYS A 13 -6.87 -11.73 4.69
CA LYS A 13 -5.49 -11.57 4.22
C LYS A 13 -5.24 -12.33 2.92
N GLU A 14 -5.70 -13.58 2.83
CA GLU A 14 -5.54 -14.42 1.65
C GLU A 14 -6.26 -13.88 0.42
N THR A 15 -7.46 -13.31 0.62
CA THR A 15 -8.20 -12.61 -0.43
C THR A 15 -7.50 -11.33 -0.87
N LEU A 16 -7.06 -10.49 0.07
CA LEU A 16 -6.42 -9.22 -0.22
C LEU A 16 -5.11 -9.38 -1.01
N ILE A 17 -4.34 -10.44 -0.73
CA ILE A 17 -3.12 -10.76 -1.47
C ILE A 17 -3.37 -11.68 -2.67
N ASP A 18 -4.62 -12.02 -2.99
CA ASP A 18 -4.99 -12.88 -4.13
C ASP A 18 -4.20 -14.21 -4.13
N LYS A 19 -4.16 -14.85 -2.96
CA LYS A 19 -3.42 -16.11 -2.73
C LYS A 19 -3.94 -17.24 -3.61
N ASP A 20 -5.24 -17.32 -3.86
CA ASP A 20 -5.84 -18.38 -4.69
C ASP A 20 -5.28 -18.39 -6.12
N ASN A 21 -5.14 -17.21 -6.74
CA ASN A 21 -4.50 -17.11 -8.05
C ASN A 21 -3.04 -17.56 -8.02
N ALA A 22 -2.30 -17.15 -6.98
CA ALA A 22 -0.90 -17.55 -6.80
C ALA A 22 -0.71 -19.06 -6.59
N VAL A 23 -1.72 -19.75 -6.04
CA VAL A 23 -1.75 -21.22 -5.93
C VAL A 23 -2.08 -21.86 -7.27
N ARG A 24 -3.20 -21.47 -7.89
CA ARG A 24 -3.81 -22.21 -9.00
C ARG A 24 -3.17 -21.92 -10.34
N TYR A 25 -2.99 -20.64 -10.63
CA TYR A 25 -2.61 -20.19 -11.97
C TYR A 25 -1.16 -19.70 -11.99
N GLN A 26 -0.62 -19.32 -10.83
CA GLN A 26 0.74 -18.81 -10.68
C GLN A 26 1.01 -17.60 -11.59
N LEU A 27 -0.05 -16.91 -12.01
CA LEU A 27 0.05 -15.81 -12.96
C LEU A 27 0.50 -14.58 -12.18
N THR A 28 1.65 -14.04 -12.61
CA THR A 28 2.14 -12.76 -12.11
C THR A 28 2.19 -11.80 -13.28
N PRO A 29 1.69 -10.55 -13.13
CA PRO A 29 1.96 -9.51 -14.11
C PRO A 29 3.46 -9.42 -14.36
N LEU A 30 3.85 -9.23 -15.62
CA LEU A 30 5.23 -8.96 -15.94
C LEU A 30 5.63 -7.67 -15.23
N ALA A 31 6.49 -7.79 -14.21
CA ALA A 31 7.00 -6.63 -13.50
C ALA A 31 7.86 -5.77 -14.44
N PRO A 32 7.94 -4.45 -14.17
CA PRO A 32 8.90 -3.56 -14.84
C PRO A 32 10.29 -4.19 -14.75
N GLY A 33 10.97 -4.30 -15.89
CA GLY A 33 12.21 -5.06 -15.97
C GLY A 33 13.33 -4.42 -15.16
N GLN A 34 13.99 -5.21 -14.31
CA GLN A 34 15.37 -4.90 -13.89
C GLN A 34 16.31 -5.31 -15.03
N GLY A 35 16.84 -4.32 -15.73
CA GLY A 35 17.68 -4.53 -16.91
C GLY A 35 18.23 -3.20 -17.42
N SER A 36 18.93 -3.25 -18.55
CA SER A 36 19.44 -2.03 -19.18
C SER A 36 18.31 -1.04 -19.46
N PHE A 37 18.61 0.25 -19.32
CA PHE A 37 17.64 1.34 -19.47
C PHE A 37 16.76 1.20 -20.71
N LEU A 38 17.35 0.91 -21.87
CA LEU A 38 16.63 0.72 -23.14
C LEU A 38 15.62 -0.44 -23.09
N LYS A 39 16.01 -1.59 -22.49
CA LYS A 39 15.12 -2.75 -22.36
C LYS A 39 13.94 -2.43 -21.45
N ARG A 40 14.20 -1.74 -20.33
CA ARG A 40 13.17 -1.32 -19.38
C ARG A 40 12.16 -0.36 -20.01
N VAL A 41 12.65 0.66 -20.72
CA VAL A 41 11.80 1.62 -21.45
C VAL A 41 10.92 0.90 -22.48
N ALA A 42 11.49 -0.01 -23.28
CA ALA A 42 10.72 -0.76 -24.28
C ALA A 42 9.64 -1.65 -23.65
N ILE A 43 9.96 -2.34 -22.54
CA ILE A 43 9.00 -3.17 -21.81
C ILE A 43 7.89 -2.32 -21.19
N ASN A 44 8.23 -1.21 -20.52
CA ASN A 44 7.25 -0.32 -19.90
C ASN A 44 6.31 0.29 -20.96
N LEU A 45 6.83 0.68 -22.13
CA LEU A 45 6.00 1.16 -23.24
C LEU A 45 5.00 0.10 -23.72
N LEU A 46 5.43 -1.16 -23.86
CA LEU A 46 4.56 -2.27 -24.22
C LEU A 46 3.48 -2.51 -23.16
N ILE A 47 3.88 -2.62 -21.88
CA ILE A 47 2.97 -2.84 -20.75
C ILE A 47 1.91 -1.74 -20.71
N ASN A 48 2.30 -0.47 -20.80
CA ASN A 48 1.38 0.65 -20.74
C ASN A 48 0.42 0.69 -21.94
N THR A 49 0.92 0.38 -23.14
CA THR A 49 0.09 0.35 -24.35
C THR A 49 -1.00 -0.72 -24.25
N LEU A 50 -0.66 -1.89 -23.69
CA LEU A 50 -1.61 -2.97 -23.46
C LEU A 50 -2.57 -2.64 -22.31
N SER A 51 -2.09 -2.06 -21.23
CA SER A 51 -2.92 -1.66 -20.08
C SER A 51 -4.03 -0.70 -20.49
N LYS A 52 -3.74 0.26 -21.37
CA LYS A 52 -4.74 1.18 -21.95
C LYS A 52 -5.83 0.48 -22.78
N LYS A 53 -5.57 -0.75 -23.23
CA LYS A 53 -6.52 -1.63 -23.93
C LYS A 53 -7.14 -2.69 -23.01
N ASN A 54 -7.01 -2.53 -21.69
CA ASN A 54 -7.44 -3.50 -20.68
C ASN A 54 -6.77 -4.89 -20.83
N LEU A 55 -5.52 -4.92 -21.32
CA LEU A 55 -4.73 -6.14 -21.47
C LEU A 55 -3.53 -6.11 -20.51
N ILE A 56 -3.24 -7.26 -19.91
CA ILE A 56 -2.08 -7.44 -19.01
C ILE A 56 -1.26 -8.62 -19.54
N ILE A 57 0.07 -8.45 -19.62
CA ILE A 57 0.98 -9.56 -19.89
C ILE A 57 1.25 -10.27 -18.56
N THR A 58 0.95 -11.57 -18.53
CA THR A 58 1.20 -12.42 -17.37
C THR A 58 2.15 -13.55 -17.71
N GLY A 59 2.98 -13.95 -16.76
CA GLY A 59 3.83 -15.14 -16.85
C GLY A 59 3.53 -16.15 -15.75
N ILE A 60 3.86 -17.41 -15.99
CA ILE A 60 3.82 -18.45 -14.95
C ILE A 60 5.01 -18.25 -14.01
N ASN A 61 4.71 -18.08 -12.73
CA ASN A 61 5.70 -17.94 -11.68
C ASN A 61 5.53 -19.02 -10.62
N LYS A 62 6.37 -20.04 -10.69
CA LYS A 62 6.36 -21.19 -9.76
C LYS A 62 6.58 -20.79 -8.30
N ASN A 63 7.08 -19.58 -8.03
CA ASN A 63 7.27 -19.04 -6.70
C ASN A 63 6.14 -18.08 -6.27
N GLY A 64 5.01 -18.04 -6.97
CA GLY A 64 3.91 -17.11 -6.73
C GLY A 64 3.44 -17.09 -5.27
N LEU A 65 3.28 -18.26 -4.63
CA LEU A 65 2.93 -18.36 -3.21
C LEU A 65 3.95 -17.69 -2.29
N LYS A 66 5.23 -18.02 -2.45
CA LYS A 66 6.32 -17.41 -1.68
C LYS A 66 6.35 -15.91 -1.91
N GLN A 67 6.13 -15.45 -3.15
CA GLN A 67 6.08 -14.03 -3.46
C GLN A 67 4.88 -13.31 -2.84
N ARG A 68 3.69 -13.93 -2.75
CA ARG A 68 2.56 -13.35 -1.99
C ARG A 68 2.79 -13.41 -0.49
N GLU A 69 3.57 -14.37 0.01
CA GLU A 69 3.93 -14.40 1.44
C GLU A 69 4.82 -13.20 1.82
N ILE A 70 5.83 -12.91 1.00
CA ILE A 70 6.84 -11.85 1.27
C ILE A 70 6.53 -10.51 0.59
N GLY A 71 5.49 -10.45 -0.25
CA GLY A 71 5.06 -9.27 -1.00
C GLY A 71 6.04 -8.81 -2.09
N LEU A 72 6.71 -9.77 -2.75
CA LEU A 72 7.57 -9.48 -3.91
C LEU A 72 6.91 -9.87 -5.25
N GLY A 73 5.61 -10.14 -5.23
CA GLY A 73 4.85 -10.51 -6.43
C GLY A 73 3.58 -9.70 -6.55
N TRP A 74 3.37 -9.10 -7.72
CA TRP A 74 2.23 -8.22 -7.95
C TRP A 74 0.94 -9.04 -8.11
N PRO A 75 -0.13 -8.71 -7.36
CA PRO A 75 -1.42 -9.34 -7.54
C PRO A 75 -2.10 -8.98 -8.84
N ILE A 76 -2.71 -9.97 -9.51
CA ILE A 76 -3.60 -9.68 -10.63
C ILE A 76 -4.90 -9.11 -10.09
N ASN A 77 -5.54 -9.86 -9.17
CA ASN A 77 -6.85 -9.51 -8.61
C ASN A 77 -6.78 -9.03 -7.16
N GLY A 78 -5.60 -9.07 -6.54
CA GLY A 78 -5.42 -8.66 -5.14
C GLY A 78 -5.58 -7.15 -4.98
N TYR A 79 -5.89 -6.77 -3.74
CA TYR A 79 -6.13 -5.40 -3.32
C TYR A 79 -4.89 -4.79 -2.63
N THR A 80 -3.90 -5.61 -2.28
CA THR A 80 -2.60 -5.17 -1.77
C THR A 80 -1.47 -6.06 -2.28
N MET A 81 -0.29 -5.47 -2.51
CA MET A 81 0.91 -6.18 -2.95
C MET A 81 1.92 -6.45 -1.83
N ILE A 82 1.61 -6.03 -0.59
CA ILE A 82 2.53 -6.05 0.55
C ILE A 82 2.77 -7.46 1.10
N GLY A 83 1.89 -8.39 0.75
CA GLY A 83 1.99 -9.78 1.12
C GLY A 83 1.64 -10.10 2.57
N LEU A 84 1.67 -11.39 2.89
CA LEU A 84 1.15 -11.92 4.15
C LEU A 84 1.94 -11.43 5.36
N LYS A 85 3.27 -11.36 5.28
CA LYS A 85 4.11 -10.94 6.42
C LYS A 85 3.87 -9.49 6.83
N ARG A 86 3.69 -8.58 5.87
CA ARG A 86 3.40 -7.17 6.15
C ARG A 86 1.96 -6.98 6.63
N LEU A 87 0.99 -7.75 6.13
CA LEU A 87 -0.36 -7.79 6.73
C LEU A 87 -0.35 -8.31 8.17
N ASN A 88 0.44 -9.34 8.48
CA ASN A 88 0.62 -9.80 9.86
C ASN A 88 1.24 -8.72 10.76
N ASN A 89 2.18 -7.92 10.22
CA ASN A 89 2.75 -6.79 10.95
C ASN A 89 1.71 -5.69 11.23
N ILE A 90 0.87 -5.33 10.24
CA ILE A 90 -0.25 -4.38 10.44
C ILE A 90 -1.18 -4.89 11.54
N GLN A 91 -1.57 -6.16 11.50
CA GLN A 91 -2.41 -6.76 12.54
C GLN A 91 -1.75 -6.64 13.92
N PHE A 92 -0.48 -7.03 14.04
CA PHE A 92 0.27 -6.94 15.30
C PHE A 92 0.29 -5.51 15.85
N CYS A 93 0.60 -4.51 15.00
CA CYS A 93 0.63 -3.11 15.42
C CYS A 93 -0.75 -2.64 15.89
N ILE A 94 -1.83 -2.99 15.17
CA ILE A 94 -3.21 -2.66 15.55
C ILE A 94 -3.57 -3.29 16.90
N GLU A 95 -3.27 -4.58 17.08
CA GLU A 95 -3.54 -5.29 18.33
C GLU A 95 -2.79 -4.66 19.52
N GLU A 96 -1.53 -4.28 19.33
CA GLU A 96 -0.74 -3.64 20.39
C GLU A 96 -1.22 -2.21 20.70
N VAL A 97 -1.58 -1.38 19.72
CA VAL A 97 -2.11 -0.02 20.03
C VAL A 97 -3.46 -0.08 20.74
N ILE A 98 -4.31 -1.06 20.41
CA ILE A 98 -5.59 -1.28 21.08
C ILE A 98 -5.34 -1.75 22.52
N LYS A 99 -4.54 -2.80 22.71
CA LYS A 99 -4.20 -3.36 24.01
C LYS A 99 -3.60 -2.33 24.96
N ASN A 100 -2.70 -1.48 24.44
CA ASN A 100 -2.03 -0.45 25.23
C ASN A 100 -2.80 0.89 25.26
N LYS A 101 -4.00 0.94 24.65
CA LYS A 101 -4.86 2.14 24.59
C LYS A 101 -4.13 3.37 24.04
N VAL A 102 -3.25 3.17 23.06
CA VAL A 102 -2.54 4.25 22.38
C VAL A 102 -3.57 5.04 21.57
N GLU A 103 -3.69 6.34 21.81
CA GLU A 103 -4.66 7.19 21.12
C GLU A 103 -4.27 7.46 19.66
N GLY A 104 -5.26 7.69 18.80
CA GLY A 104 -5.06 8.17 17.43
C GLY A 104 -5.49 7.20 16.34
N ASP A 105 -5.53 7.73 15.12
CA ASP A 105 -6.03 7.03 13.93
C ASP A 105 -4.94 6.16 13.26
N PHE A 106 -5.32 5.45 12.20
CA PHE A 106 -4.41 4.80 11.26
C PHE A 106 -4.27 5.64 10.00
N ILE A 107 -3.06 5.77 9.46
CA ILE A 107 -2.83 6.32 8.12
C ILE A 107 -1.89 5.44 7.31
N GLU A 108 -2.15 5.34 6.01
CA GLU A 108 -1.26 4.82 5.01
C GLU A 108 -1.01 5.87 3.93
N THR A 109 0.26 6.12 3.59
CA THR A 109 0.68 7.03 2.51
C THR A 109 1.22 6.21 1.34
N GLY A 110 0.40 6.06 0.30
CA GLY A 110 0.64 5.15 -0.81
C GLY A 110 -0.17 3.87 -0.59
N VAL A 111 -1.35 3.80 -1.21
CA VAL A 111 -2.37 2.78 -0.89
C VAL A 111 -2.62 1.81 -2.05
N TRP A 112 -2.23 2.19 -3.27
CA TRP A 112 -2.52 1.44 -4.50
C TRP A 112 -4.02 1.10 -4.61
N ARG A 113 -4.39 -0.18 -4.48
CA ARG A 113 -5.80 -0.65 -4.52
C ARG A 113 -6.51 -0.59 -3.16
N GLY A 114 -5.83 -0.12 -2.11
CA GLY A 114 -6.37 0.15 -0.77
C GLY A 114 -6.42 -1.06 0.16
N GLY A 115 -5.85 -2.20 -0.20
CA GLY A 115 -6.05 -3.45 0.53
C GLY A 115 -5.52 -3.44 1.97
N ALA A 116 -4.45 -2.72 2.26
CA ALA A 116 -3.94 -2.60 3.63
C ALA A 116 -4.82 -1.67 4.49
N CYS A 117 -5.30 -0.55 3.94
CA CYS A 117 -6.33 0.26 4.60
C CYS A 117 -7.65 -0.51 4.82
N ILE A 118 -8.11 -1.31 3.85
CA ILE A 118 -9.28 -2.21 4.01
C ILE A 118 -9.05 -3.18 5.17
N PHE A 119 -7.85 -3.76 5.25
CA PHE A 119 -7.48 -4.67 6.32
C PHE A 119 -7.47 -3.97 7.70
N ALA A 120 -6.89 -2.78 7.79
CA ALA A 120 -6.89 -1.98 9.02
C ALA A 120 -8.32 -1.65 9.47
N LYS A 121 -9.19 -1.24 8.54
CA LYS A 121 -10.61 -0.97 8.81
C LYS A 121 -11.35 -2.21 9.31
N ALA A 122 -11.15 -3.36 8.67
CA ALA A 122 -11.74 -4.63 9.11
C ALA A 122 -11.32 -5.00 10.54
N LEU A 123 -10.04 -4.79 10.89
CA LEU A 123 -9.56 -5.07 12.24
C LEU A 123 -10.21 -4.14 13.27
N PHE A 124 -10.35 -2.84 12.98
CA PHE A 124 -11.05 -1.92 13.89
C PHE A 124 -12.52 -2.31 14.10
N GLU A 125 -13.24 -2.77 13.07
CA GLU A 125 -14.60 -3.31 13.21
C GLU A 125 -14.63 -4.55 14.13
N ILE A 126 -13.75 -5.53 13.90
CA ILE A 126 -13.69 -6.76 14.70
C ILE A 126 -13.37 -6.48 16.17
N TYR A 127 -12.48 -5.51 16.41
CA TYR A 127 -12.10 -5.11 17.77
C TYR A 127 -13.04 -4.07 18.38
N ASN A 128 -14.10 -3.64 17.68
CA ASN A 128 -15.04 -2.59 18.10
C ASN A 128 -14.36 -1.26 18.46
N GLU A 129 -13.37 -0.86 17.67
CA GLU A 129 -12.60 0.37 17.85
C GLU A 129 -13.10 1.46 16.89
N ASN A 130 -13.49 2.61 17.46
CA ASN A 130 -13.93 3.76 16.67
C ASN A 130 -12.74 4.66 16.29
N ARG A 131 -11.92 4.20 15.36
CA ARG A 131 -10.74 4.92 14.84
C ARG A 131 -10.90 5.16 13.34
N LYS A 132 -10.38 6.28 12.85
CA LYS A 132 -10.37 6.55 11.41
C LYS A 132 -9.25 5.79 10.72
N VAL A 133 -9.49 5.46 9.46
CA VAL A 133 -8.50 4.97 8.50
C VAL A 133 -8.32 6.06 7.44
N TRP A 134 -7.17 6.72 7.49
CA TRP A 134 -6.77 7.73 6.53
C TRP A 134 -6.08 7.06 5.32
N VAL A 135 -6.69 7.21 4.16
CA VAL A 135 -6.28 6.64 2.88
C VAL A 135 -5.64 7.76 2.06
N ALA A 136 -4.33 7.93 2.17
CA ALA A 136 -3.61 9.04 1.53
C ALA A 136 -2.87 8.56 0.29
N ASP A 137 -3.24 9.09 -0.88
CA ASP A 137 -2.64 8.73 -2.17
C ASP A 137 -2.88 9.83 -3.20
N SER A 138 -2.06 9.87 -4.24
CA SER A 138 -2.31 10.72 -5.40
C SER A 138 -3.53 10.26 -6.21
N PHE A 139 -3.86 8.96 -6.09
CA PHE A 139 -4.80 8.20 -6.91
C PHE A 139 -4.49 8.29 -8.42
N LYS A 140 -3.22 8.58 -8.72
CA LYS A 140 -2.67 8.84 -10.05
C LYS A 140 -1.31 8.16 -10.25
N GLY A 141 -0.91 7.24 -9.35
CA GLY A 141 0.41 6.60 -9.34
C GLY A 141 1.50 7.52 -8.75
N LEU A 142 2.76 7.24 -9.04
CA LEU A 142 3.89 8.01 -8.49
C LEU A 142 4.14 9.33 -9.24
N PRO A 143 4.70 10.36 -8.57
CA PRO A 143 5.14 11.58 -9.22
C PRO A 143 6.40 11.31 -10.05
N LYS A 144 6.68 12.18 -11.03
CA LYS A 144 8.01 12.18 -11.67
C LYS A 144 9.05 12.60 -10.61
N PRO A 145 10.21 11.93 -10.53
CA PRO A 145 11.28 12.32 -9.60
C PRO A 145 11.70 13.78 -9.78
N ASN A 146 11.75 14.53 -8.69
CA ASN A 146 12.32 15.86 -8.65
C ASN A 146 13.80 15.77 -8.23
N THR A 147 14.66 15.35 -9.15
CA THR A 147 16.09 15.10 -8.86
C THR A 147 16.88 16.37 -8.52
N THR A 148 16.32 17.56 -8.73
CA THR A 148 16.94 18.83 -8.30
C THR A 148 16.84 19.01 -6.79
N LEU A 149 15.70 18.62 -6.19
CA LEU A 149 15.49 18.71 -4.73
C LEU A 149 15.84 17.39 -4.02
N TYR A 150 15.62 16.26 -4.68
CA TYR A 150 15.76 14.90 -4.15
C TYR A 150 16.58 14.05 -5.14
N PRO A 151 17.91 14.27 -5.24
CA PRO A 151 18.78 13.49 -6.12
C PRO A 151 18.75 11.98 -5.81
N GLU A 152 18.33 11.59 -4.61
CA GLU A 152 18.12 10.20 -4.19
C GLU A 152 17.12 9.44 -5.04
N ASP A 153 16.14 10.14 -5.64
CA ASP A 153 15.11 9.55 -6.50
C ASP A 153 15.56 9.46 -7.97
N GLU A 154 16.82 9.77 -8.28
CA GLU A 154 17.36 9.66 -9.62
C GLU A 154 17.27 8.22 -10.16
N GLY A 155 16.70 8.09 -11.36
CA GLY A 155 16.57 6.81 -12.05
C GLY A 155 15.30 6.03 -11.70
N ASP A 156 14.48 6.50 -10.76
CA ASP A 156 13.15 5.97 -10.55
C ASP A 156 12.26 6.20 -11.78
N ASP A 157 11.56 5.16 -12.20
CA ASP A 157 10.62 5.20 -13.33
C ASP A 157 9.26 4.56 -13.01
N LEU A 158 8.95 4.34 -11.73
CA LEU A 158 7.69 3.75 -11.30
C LEU A 158 6.49 4.62 -11.69
N TYR A 159 6.68 5.95 -11.74
CA TYR A 159 5.68 6.90 -12.25
C TYR A 159 5.19 6.56 -13.67
N SER A 160 6.00 5.86 -14.46
CA SER A 160 5.65 5.51 -15.83
C SER A 160 4.64 4.38 -15.93
N LEU A 161 4.34 3.67 -14.84
CA LEU A 161 3.59 2.42 -14.87
C LEU A 161 2.09 2.64 -14.68
N GLU A 162 1.30 2.26 -15.69
CA GLU A 162 -0.16 2.39 -15.64
C GLU A 162 -0.79 1.54 -14.53
N GLN A 163 -0.18 0.40 -14.18
CA GLN A 163 -0.68 -0.55 -13.19
C GLN A 163 -0.68 0.00 -11.74
N LEU A 164 0.09 1.06 -11.48
CA LEU A 164 0.14 1.77 -10.21
C LEU A 164 -0.87 2.92 -10.13
N ARG A 165 -1.52 3.27 -11.25
CA ARG A 165 -2.52 4.35 -11.32
C ARG A 165 -3.89 3.80 -10.99
N ILE A 166 -4.25 3.84 -9.70
CA ILE A 166 -5.57 3.44 -9.23
C ILE A 166 -6.33 4.69 -8.79
N SER A 167 -7.48 4.94 -9.41
CA SER A 167 -8.33 6.09 -9.06
C SER A 167 -8.95 5.92 -7.67
N LYS A 168 -9.26 7.05 -7.03
CA LYS A 168 -9.98 7.07 -5.75
C LYS A 168 -11.31 6.34 -5.82
N GLU A 169 -12.04 6.48 -6.92
CA GLU A 169 -13.30 5.77 -7.14
C GLU A 169 -13.11 4.24 -7.12
N GLN A 170 -12.05 3.72 -7.75
CA GLN A 170 -11.72 2.30 -7.69
C GLN A 170 -11.41 1.87 -6.25
N VAL A 171 -10.62 2.66 -5.50
CA VAL A 171 -10.32 2.33 -4.09
C VAL A 171 -11.59 2.36 -3.24
N MET A 172 -12.45 3.36 -3.38
CA MET A 172 -13.75 3.42 -2.70
C MET A 172 -14.63 2.21 -3.04
N ASN A 173 -14.69 1.82 -4.32
CA ASN A 173 -15.43 0.64 -4.75
C ASN A 173 -14.82 -0.65 -4.19
N ASN A 174 -13.51 -0.71 -3.95
CA ASN A 174 -12.89 -1.82 -3.25
C ASN A 174 -13.36 -1.89 -1.81
N PHE A 175 -13.34 -0.79 -1.04
CA PHE A 175 -13.91 -0.77 0.32
C PHE A 175 -15.38 -1.23 0.36
N LYS A 176 -16.21 -0.76 -0.59
CA LYS A 176 -17.63 -1.19 -0.69
C LYS A 176 -17.80 -2.69 -0.89
N ARG A 177 -16.91 -3.34 -1.65
CA ARG A 177 -16.97 -4.80 -1.87
C ARG A 177 -16.78 -5.62 -0.60
N PHE A 178 -16.10 -5.04 0.39
CA PHE A 178 -15.91 -5.66 1.71
C PHE A 178 -16.91 -5.15 2.76
N ASP A 179 -17.85 -4.27 2.38
CA ASP A 179 -18.79 -3.60 3.28
C ASP A 179 -18.08 -2.78 4.38
N LEU A 180 -16.96 -2.13 4.02
CA LEU A 180 -16.10 -1.40 4.95
C LEU A 180 -15.94 0.08 4.58
N LEU A 181 -16.79 0.61 3.70
CA LEU A 181 -16.81 2.04 3.38
C LEU A 181 -17.85 2.77 4.24
N ASP A 182 -17.37 3.51 5.24
CA ASP A 182 -18.20 4.33 6.13
C ASP A 182 -17.54 5.68 6.43
N ASP A 183 -18.11 6.43 7.37
CA ASP A 183 -17.59 7.74 7.79
C ASP A 183 -16.22 7.67 8.48
N ASN A 184 -15.75 6.50 8.91
CA ASN A 184 -14.42 6.33 9.49
C ASN A 184 -13.33 6.12 8.44
N VAL A 185 -13.68 5.93 7.16
CA VAL A 185 -12.70 5.90 6.06
C VAL A 185 -12.57 7.29 5.45
N LYS A 186 -11.41 7.93 5.62
CA LYS A 186 -11.15 9.30 5.15
C LYS A 186 -10.09 9.31 4.05
N PHE A 187 -10.40 9.91 2.91
CA PHE A 187 -9.49 9.95 1.76
C PHE A 187 -8.76 11.28 1.70
N LEU A 188 -7.44 11.25 1.54
CA LEU A 188 -6.60 12.39 1.23
C LEU A 188 -6.09 12.22 -0.20
N GLU A 189 -6.71 12.92 -1.15
CA GLU A 189 -6.42 12.82 -2.57
C GLU A 189 -5.47 13.93 -3.02
N GLY A 190 -4.26 13.55 -3.42
CA GLY A 190 -3.23 14.48 -3.88
C GLY A 190 -1.83 13.99 -3.53
N TRP A 191 -0.82 14.77 -3.90
CA TRP A 191 0.56 14.47 -3.52
C TRP A 191 0.76 14.69 -2.02
N PHE A 192 1.72 13.98 -1.42
CA PHE A 192 1.92 14.02 0.03
C PHE A 192 2.31 15.41 0.54
N LYS A 193 3.27 16.08 -0.11
CA LYS A 193 3.58 17.50 0.13
C LYS A 193 2.40 18.47 0.08
N ASP A 194 1.35 18.15 -0.67
CA ASP A 194 0.19 19.04 -0.82
C ASP A 194 -0.91 18.71 0.20
N THR A 195 -1.01 17.45 0.63
CA THR A 195 -2.15 16.94 1.41
C THR A 195 -1.83 16.73 2.89
N LEU A 196 -0.64 16.23 3.21
CA LEU A 196 -0.25 15.90 4.58
C LEU A 196 -0.07 17.14 5.49
N PRO A 197 0.48 18.29 5.04
CA PRO A 197 0.69 19.44 5.91
C PRO A 197 -0.61 19.98 6.55
N THR A 198 -1.70 19.93 5.80
CA THR A 198 -3.02 20.44 6.21
C THR A 198 -4.03 19.34 6.47
N ALA A 199 -3.59 18.07 6.54
CA ALA A 199 -4.48 16.96 6.82
C ALA A 199 -5.15 17.16 8.19
N PRO A 200 -6.49 17.06 8.30
CA PRO A 200 -7.22 17.30 9.54
C PRO A 200 -7.13 16.08 10.48
N ILE A 201 -5.89 15.74 10.83
CA ILE A 201 -5.49 14.62 11.67
C ILE A 201 -4.88 15.19 12.94
N GLU A 202 -5.46 14.83 14.08
CA GLU A 202 -5.01 15.28 15.40
C GLU A 202 -3.94 14.36 15.97
N LYS A 203 -4.21 13.05 16.00
CA LYS A 203 -3.29 12.02 16.52
C LYS A 203 -3.31 10.76 15.66
N LEU A 204 -2.17 10.11 15.57
CA LEU A 204 -1.99 8.83 14.87
C LEU A 204 -1.46 7.80 15.85
N ALA A 205 -2.08 6.62 15.87
CA ALA A 205 -1.53 5.47 16.57
C ALA A 205 -0.61 4.64 15.65
N ILE A 206 -0.88 4.65 14.34
CA ILE A 206 -0.10 3.92 13.34
C ILE A 206 0.06 4.78 12.10
N VAL A 207 1.31 4.92 11.65
CA VAL A 207 1.69 5.53 10.38
C VAL A 207 2.37 4.48 9.52
N ARG A 208 1.80 4.16 8.36
CA ARG A 208 2.41 3.27 7.37
C ARG A 208 2.87 4.08 6.16
N LEU A 209 4.17 4.13 5.92
CA LEU A 209 4.79 4.79 4.78
C LEU A 209 5.11 3.75 3.71
N ASP A 210 4.47 3.87 2.54
CA ASP A 210 4.55 2.94 1.41
C ASP A 210 4.51 3.74 0.09
N GLY A 211 5.37 4.77 0.04
CA GLY A 211 5.41 5.75 -1.04
C GLY A 211 6.61 5.60 -1.97
N ASP A 212 7.41 4.53 -1.80
CA ASP A 212 8.63 4.15 -2.53
C ASP A 212 9.80 5.15 -2.48
N MET A 213 9.54 6.42 -2.77
CA MET A 213 10.53 7.46 -3.07
C MET A 213 11.07 8.13 -1.80
N TYR A 214 12.27 8.69 -1.88
CA TYR A 214 12.85 9.55 -0.85
C TYR A 214 11.93 10.75 -0.57
N GLU A 215 11.47 11.47 -1.60
CA GLU A 215 10.52 12.60 -1.44
C GLU A 215 9.28 12.15 -0.68
N SER A 216 8.65 11.05 -1.11
CA SER A 216 7.43 10.53 -0.50
C SER A 216 7.61 10.13 0.97
N THR A 217 8.70 9.44 1.30
CA THR A 217 9.00 9.02 2.67
C THR A 217 9.30 10.22 3.57
N MET A 218 10.07 11.19 3.07
CA MET A 218 10.36 12.42 3.82
C MET A 218 9.11 13.27 4.05
N ASP A 219 8.22 13.41 3.07
CA ASP A 219 6.94 14.10 3.25
C ASP A 219 6.12 13.45 4.37
N GLY A 220 6.03 12.12 4.37
CA GLY A 220 5.38 11.35 5.42
C GLY A 220 5.99 11.58 6.80
N LEU A 221 7.30 11.44 6.93
CA LEU A 221 8.02 11.65 8.19
C LEU A 221 7.86 13.09 8.71
N ASN A 222 8.08 14.10 7.87
CA ASN A 222 8.02 15.51 8.25
C ASN A 222 6.62 15.93 8.72
N HIS A 223 5.58 15.45 8.05
CA HIS A 223 4.21 15.92 8.31
C HIS A 223 3.39 15.02 9.23
N LEU A 224 3.79 13.77 9.46
CA LEU A 224 3.02 12.81 10.28
C LEU A 224 3.72 12.41 11.58
N TYR A 225 5.06 12.42 11.65
CA TYR A 225 5.78 11.94 12.84
C TYR A 225 5.37 12.66 14.12
N HIS A 226 5.24 14.00 14.05
CA HIS A 226 4.86 14.82 15.20
C HIS A 226 3.42 14.58 15.68
N LYS A 227 2.57 13.90 14.88
CA LYS A 227 1.20 13.51 15.22
C LYS A 227 1.13 12.10 15.82
N LEU A 228 2.24 11.34 15.79
CA LEU A 228 2.27 9.98 16.32
C LEU A 228 2.22 10.01 17.85
N SER A 229 1.24 9.30 18.42
CA SER A 229 1.13 9.11 19.85
C SER A 229 2.28 8.26 20.40
N SER A 230 2.71 8.55 21.64
CA SER A 230 3.66 7.70 22.35
C SER A 230 3.13 6.27 22.47
N GLY A 231 3.94 5.29 22.09
CA GLY A 231 3.55 3.87 21.98
C GLY A 231 2.95 3.49 20.62
N GLY A 232 2.80 4.45 19.71
CA GLY A 232 2.39 4.19 18.33
C GLY A 232 3.50 3.60 17.48
N PHE A 233 3.15 3.20 16.26
CA PHE A 233 4.07 2.55 15.32
C PHE A 233 4.25 3.39 14.05
N ILE A 234 5.49 3.43 13.56
CA ILE A 234 5.78 3.79 12.17
C ILE A 234 6.27 2.55 11.45
N ILE A 235 5.62 2.23 10.33
CA ILE A 235 5.94 1.12 9.46
C ILE A 235 6.53 1.73 8.18
N ILE A 236 7.76 1.35 7.83
CA ILE A 236 8.42 1.76 6.58
C ILE A 236 8.42 0.55 5.66
N ASP A 237 7.59 0.57 4.62
CA ASP A 237 7.37 -0.63 3.79
C ASP A 237 8.57 -0.98 2.92
N ASP A 238 9.16 0.05 2.30
CA ASP A 238 10.16 -0.11 1.23
C ASP A 238 11.60 -0.13 1.74
N TYR A 239 11.82 -0.06 3.05
CA TYR A 239 13.16 0.04 3.66
C TYR A 239 14.13 -1.04 3.19
N GLY A 240 13.63 -2.26 2.96
CA GLY A 240 14.43 -3.42 2.56
C GLY A 240 14.66 -3.54 1.05
N VAL A 241 13.94 -2.76 0.22
CA VAL A 241 13.86 -2.96 -1.23
C VAL A 241 14.23 -1.71 -2.04
N ILE A 242 14.01 -0.51 -1.49
CA ILE A 242 14.30 0.76 -2.18
C ILE A 242 15.36 1.56 -1.40
N PRO A 243 16.58 1.72 -1.97
CA PRO A 243 17.65 2.47 -1.31
C PRO A 243 17.31 3.94 -1.00
N ALA A 244 16.51 4.59 -1.86
CA ALA A 244 16.06 5.97 -1.68
C ALA A 244 15.18 6.10 -0.42
N CYS A 245 14.15 5.25 -0.27
CA CYS A 245 13.34 5.15 0.94
C CYS A 245 14.19 4.90 2.19
N LYS A 246 15.17 3.99 2.13
CA LYS A 246 16.06 3.71 3.26
C LYS A 246 16.92 4.91 3.69
N LYS A 247 17.21 5.83 2.77
CA LYS A 247 18.05 7.00 3.02
C LYS A 247 17.28 8.17 3.64
N ALA A 248 15.97 8.25 3.40
CA ALA A 248 15.05 9.17 4.08
C ALA A 248 14.96 8.83 5.57
#